data_AF-A0A6P0R882-F1
#
_entry.id   AF-A0A6P0R882-F1
#
_cell.length_a   1.000
_cell.length_b   1.000
_cell.length_c   1.000
_cell.angle_alpha   90.00
_cell.angle_beta   90.00
_cell.angle_gamma   90.00
#
_symmetry.space_group_name_H-M   'P 1'
#
loop_
_entity.id
_entity.type
_entity.pdbx_description
1 polymer ?
#
loop_
_entity_poly.entity_id
_entity_poly.type
_entity_poly.pdbx_seq_one_letter_code
_entity_poly.pdbx_strand_id
1 'polypeptide(L)'
;MENLEQYEQAIADYEKALEVQPDSHEAWFSKGVAFSQLKLYQQAIVAYERAIEIKPDDKFTIINLGLVKYEMGKIDEAIEHWQAALQINNKLVEPQLAIGVALYNKGQTPEGLTIAEVALKLDKSWRYLQRLKEELWGDKLLADATKLLENLQIKALLSQTDNSKETAVEFEQPEDELDWETDEIDEQEWLHAAATNAIFDFLKDPEEDIYTLEDGKPFTY
;
A
#
# COMPACT_ATOMS: atom_id res chain seq x y z
N MET A 1 -9.88 -18.76 -3.31
CA MET A 1 -9.22 -19.66 -4.28
C MET A 1 -9.03 -18.91 -5.59
N GLU A 2 -10.07 -18.23 -6.06
CA GLU A 2 -10.06 -17.36 -7.23
C GLU A 2 -8.91 -16.34 -7.31
N ASN A 3 -8.63 -15.59 -6.23
CA ASN A 3 -7.51 -14.64 -6.24
C ASN A 3 -6.14 -15.29 -6.47
N LEU A 4 -5.93 -16.55 -6.01
CA LEU A 4 -4.64 -17.23 -6.22
C LEU A 4 -4.43 -17.57 -7.69
N GLU A 5 -5.48 -18.08 -8.36
CA GLU A 5 -5.44 -18.40 -9.79
C GLU A 5 -5.22 -17.14 -10.63
N GLN A 6 -5.80 -16.01 -10.23
CA GLN A 6 -5.60 -14.71 -10.87
C GLN A 6 -4.14 -14.24 -10.75
N TYR A 7 -3.51 -14.36 -9.57
CA TYR A 7 -2.09 -13.99 -9.42
C TYR A 7 -1.15 -14.89 -10.23
N GLU A 8 -1.44 -16.19 -10.31
CA GLU A 8 -0.69 -17.14 -11.13
C GLU A 8 -0.78 -16.78 -12.62
N GLN A 9 -1.97 -16.41 -13.10
CA GLN A 9 -2.17 -15.93 -14.47
C GLN A 9 -1.45 -14.60 -14.72
N ALA A 10 -1.54 -13.65 -13.79
CA ALA A 10 -0.84 -12.37 -13.88
C ALA A 10 0.68 -12.55 -14.01
N ILE A 11 1.27 -13.48 -13.23
CA ILE A 11 2.69 -13.82 -13.32
C ILE A 11 3.05 -14.31 -14.74
N ALA A 12 2.24 -15.20 -15.31
CA ALA A 12 2.49 -15.72 -16.66
C ALA A 12 2.40 -14.63 -17.74
N ASP A 13 1.51 -13.65 -17.56
CA ASP A 13 1.39 -12.53 -18.50
C ASP A 13 2.51 -11.51 -18.35
N TYR A 14 2.97 -11.23 -17.12
CA TYR A 14 4.17 -10.43 -16.90
C TYR A 14 5.43 -11.13 -17.44
N GLU A 15 5.51 -12.46 -17.38
CA GLU A 15 6.60 -13.21 -18.02
C GLU A 15 6.66 -12.99 -19.53
N LYS A 16 5.53 -13.07 -20.22
CA LYS A 16 5.46 -12.75 -21.66
C LYS A 16 5.81 -11.30 -21.95
N ALA A 17 5.35 -10.36 -21.12
CA ALA A 17 5.70 -8.95 -21.27
C ALA A 17 7.22 -8.74 -21.14
N LEU A 18 7.85 -9.43 -20.19
CA LEU A 18 9.29 -9.38 -19.96
C LEU A 18 10.12 -10.09 -21.05
N GLU A 19 9.55 -11.05 -21.78
CA GLU A 19 10.19 -11.61 -23.00
C GLU A 19 10.31 -10.56 -24.11
N VAL A 20 9.35 -9.64 -24.19
CA VAL A 20 9.33 -8.54 -25.19
C VAL A 20 10.14 -7.34 -24.70
N GLN A 21 9.98 -6.96 -23.43
CA GLN A 21 10.65 -5.83 -22.80
C GLN A 21 11.27 -6.23 -21.46
N PRO A 22 12.51 -6.78 -21.46
CA PRO A 22 13.14 -7.34 -20.25
C PRO A 22 13.57 -6.28 -19.22
N ASP A 23 13.55 -5.00 -19.60
CA ASP A 23 13.92 -3.85 -18.79
C ASP A 23 12.72 -3.01 -18.34
N SER A 24 11.48 -3.53 -18.44
CA SER A 24 10.32 -2.85 -17.84
C SER A 24 10.34 -3.00 -16.32
N HIS A 25 10.63 -1.90 -15.62
CA HIS A 25 10.61 -1.89 -14.15
C HIS A 25 9.20 -2.17 -13.60
N GLU A 26 8.15 -1.69 -14.28
CA GLU A 26 6.76 -1.88 -13.92
C GLU A 26 6.36 -3.35 -13.98
N ALA A 27 6.76 -4.06 -15.04
CA ALA A 27 6.48 -5.49 -15.16
C ALA A 27 7.19 -6.31 -14.08
N TRP A 28 8.45 -5.97 -13.76
CA TRP A 28 9.17 -6.61 -12.66
C TRP A 28 8.55 -6.30 -11.29
N PHE A 29 8.13 -5.06 -11.05
CA PHE A 29 7.45 -4.65 -9.83
C PHE A 29 6.12 -5.42 -9.66
N SER A 30 5.24 -5.40 -10.66
CA SER A 30 3.94 -6.07 -10.58
C SER A 30 4.08 -7.59 -10.46
N LYS A 31 5.09 -8.19 -11.10
CA LYS A 31 5.43 -9.60 -10.90
C LYS A 31 5.85 -9.88 -9.45
N GLY A 32 6.62 -8.99 -8.84
CA GLY A 32 6.99 -9.05 -7.42
C GLY A 32 5.78 -8.98 -6.49
N VAL A 33 4.83 -8.09 -6.79
CA VAL A 33 3.56 -7.97 -6.05
C VAL A 33 2.77 -9.28 -6.12
N ALA A 34 2.58 -9.83 -7.32
CA ALA A 34 1.85 -11.08 -7.51
C ALA A 34 2.51 -12.25 -6.75
N PHE A 35 3.85 -12.39 -6.81
CA PHE A 35 4.56 -13.39 -6.02
C PHE A 35 4.41 -13.18 -4.50
N SER A 36 4.43 -11.92 -4.05
CA SER A 36 4.23 -11.59 -2.63
C SER A 36 2.85 -12.03 -2.15
N GLN A 37 1.80 -11.77 -2.94
CA GLN A 37 0.43 -12.17 -2.64
C GLN A 37 0.24 -13.70 -2.59
N LEU A 38 1.00 -14.43 -3.41
CA LEU A 38 1.09 -15.90 -3.35
C LEU A 38 1.99 -16.42 -2.21
N LYS A 39 2.57 -15.53 -1.39
CA LYS A 39 3.54 -15.83 -0.33
C LYS A 39 4.81 -16.53 -0.86
N LEU A 40 5.10 -16.37 -2.15
CA LEU A 40 6.31 -16.84 -2.83
C LEU A 40 7.42 -15.80 -2.67
N TYR A 41 7.78 -15.55 -1.40
CA TYR A 41 8.61 -14.41 -1.01
C TYR A 41 10.00 -14.38 -1.66
N GLN A 42 10.62 -15.55 -1.89
CA GLN A 42 11.94 -15.58 -2.52
C GLN A 42 11.88 -15.12 -3.98
N GLN A 43 10.82 -15.48 -4.71
CA GLN A 43 10.58 -15.03 -6.07
C GLN A 43 10.19 -13.56 -6.11
N ALA A 44 9.38 -13.10 -5.16
CA ALA A 44 9.04 -11.68 -5.01
C ALA A 44 10.29 -10.81 -4.83
N ILE A 45 11.22 -11.24 -3.95
CA ILE A 45 12.50 -10.55 -3.74
C ILE A 45 13.28 -10.44 -5.04
N VAL A 46 13.44 -11.53 -5.79
CA VAL A 46 14.20 -11.51 -7.06
C VAL A 46 13.56 -10.55 -8.07
N ALA A 47 12.23 -10.52 -8.16
CA ALA A 47 11.52 -9.62 -9.06
C ALA A 47 11.68 -8.15 -8.63
N TYR A 48 11.55 -7.84 -7.34
CA TYR A 48 11.77 -6.49 -6.81
C TYR A 48 13.21 -6.03 -6.92
N GLU A 49 14.19 -6.89 -6.63
CA GLU A 49 15.61 -6.58 -6.82
C GLU A 49 15.89 -6.25 -8.29
N ARG A 50 15.28 -6.98 -9.23
CA ARG A 50 15.40 -6.69 -10.66
C ARG A 50 14.76 -5.36 -11.06
N ALA A 51 13.59 -5.02 -10.49
CA ALA A 51 12.97 -3.71 -10.69
C ALA A 51 13.85 -2.57 -10.14
N ILE A 52 14.45 -2.73 -8.95
CA ILE A 52 15.37 -1.76 -8.35
C ILE A 52 16.66 -1.61 -9.17
N GLU A 53 17.20 -2.70 -9.73
CA GLU A 53 18.36 -2.62 -10.64
C GLU A 53 18.09 -1.73 -11.86
N ILE A 54 16.86 -1.74 -12.37
CA ILE A 54 16.43 -0.94 -13.52
C ILE A 54 16.12 0.50 -13.08
N LYS A 55 15.40 0.67 -11.96
CA LYS A 55 14.98 1.96 -11.41
C LYS A 55 15.28 2.03 -9.91
N PRO A 56 16.48 2.50 -9.52
CA PRO A 56 16.98 2.40 -8.16
C PRO A 56 16.35 3.38 -7.15
N ASP A 57 15.62 4.38 -7.64
CA ASP A 57 14.92 5.38 -6.84
C ASP A 57 13.41 5.11 -6.72
N ASP A 58 12.94 3.94 -7.16
CA ASP A 58 11.54 3.56 -7.04
C ASP A 58 11.17 3.20 -5.58
N LYS A 59 10.71 4.22 -4.85
CA LYS A 59 10.31 4.12 -3.45
C LYS A 59 9.32 2.99 -3.18
N PHE A 60 8.36 2.74 -4.09
CA PHE A 60 7.33 1.71 -3.91
C PHE A 60 7.90 0.30 -3.96
N THR A 61 8.78 0.02 -4.92
CA THR A 61 9.48 -1.27 -4.98
C THR A 61 10.34 -1.49 -3.74
N ILE A 62 11.05 -0.45 -3.28
CA ILE A 62 11.89 -0.52 -2.08
C ILE A 62 11.04 -0.81 -0.82
N ILE A 63 9.89 -0.12 -0.68
CA ILE A 63 8.96 -0.35 0.44
C ILE A 63 8.44 -1.78 0.43
N ASN A 64 7.95 -2.26 -0.71
CA ASN A 64 7.39 -3.60 -0.86
C ASN A 64 8.44 -4.70 -0.64
N LEU A 65 9.69 -4.48 -1.04
CA LEU A 65 10.78 -5.37 -0.69
C LEU A 65 10.97 -5.46 0.82
N GLY A 66 10.91 -4.33 1.53
CA GLY A 66 10.93 -4.29 2.99
C GLY A 66 9.76 -5.07 3.63
N LEU A 67 8.54 -4.93 3.10
CA LEU A 67 7.36 -5.69 3.54
C LEU A 67 7.60 -7.21 3.42
N VAL A 68 8.09 -7.67 2.27
CA VAL A 68 8.38 -9.10 2.04
C VAL A 68 9.50 -9.62 2.97
N LYS A 69 10.56 -8.84 3.16
CA LYS A 69 11.65 -9.20 4.09
C LYS A 69 11.15 -9.33 5.52
N TYR A 70 10.25 -8.44 5.94
CA TYR A 70 9.60 -8.52 7.24
C TYR A 70 8.79 -9.82 7.38
N GLU A 71 8.00 -10.17 6.37
CA GLU A 71 7.23 -11.42 6.35
C GLU A 71 8.11 -12.68 6.40
N MET A 72 9.34 -12.59 5.90
CA MET A 72 10.36 -13.65 6.04
C MET A 72 11.05 -13.67 7.41
N GLY A 73 10.73 -12.73 8.31
CA GLY A 73 11.37 -12.58 9.63
C GLY A 73 12.72 -11.86 9.58
N LYS A 74 13.10 -11.30 8.44
CA LYS A 74 14.34 -10.54 8.24
C LYS A 74 14.11 -9.07 8.61
N ILE A 75 13.81 -8.83 9.89
CA ILE A 75 13.32 -7.54 10.37
C ILE A 75 14.36 -6.43 10.17
N ASP A 76 15.65 -6.71 10.39
CA ASP A 76 16.71 -5.71 10.20
C ASP A 76 16.84 -5.30 8.73
N GLU A 77 16.85 -6.27 7.79
CA GLU A 77 16.85 -5.99 6.35
C GLU A 77 15.62 -5.17 5.93
N ALA A 78 14.44 -5.46 6.51
CA ALA A 78 13.21 -4.71 6.23
C ALA A 78 13.33 -3.23 6.63
N ILE A 79 13.87 -2.96 7.82
CA ILE A 79 14.11 -1.60 8.33
C ILE A 79 15.10 -0.86 7.42
N GLU A 80 16.18 -1.51 6.98
CA GLU A 80 17.16 -0.90 6.07
C GLU A 80 16.50 -0.44 4.76
N HIS A 81 15.63 -1.26 4.16
CA HIS A 81 14.90 -0.88 2.94
C HIS A 81 13.92 0.28 3.18
N TRP A 82 13.14 0.26 4.26
CA TRP A 82 12.25 1.38 4.57
C TRP A 82 13.00 2.68 4.87
N GLN A 83 14.17 2.59 5.51
CA GLN A 83 15.05 3.74 5.70
C GLN A 83 15.58 4.27 4.38
N ALA A 84 15.94 3.40 3.43
CA ALA A 84 16.34 3.80 2.09
C ALA A 84 15.21 4.53 1.35
N ALA A 85 13.97 4.06 1.44
CA ALA A 85 12.80 4.77 0.88
C ALA A 85 12.63 6.17 1.51
N LEU A 86 12.85 6.30 2.83
CA LEU A 86 12.80 7.59 3.52
C LEU A 86 13.97 8.54 3.17
N GLN A 87 15.09 8.03 2.66
CA GLN A 87 16.15 8.89 2.10
C GLN A 87 15.74 9.50 0.76
N ILE A 88 14.92 8.80 -0.03
CA ILE A 88 14.38 9.29 -1.30
C ILE A 88 13.28 10.33 -1.03
N ASN A 89 12.32 9.98 -0.17
CA ASN A 89 11.28 10.91 0.29
C ASN A 89 11.02 10.73 1.79
N ASN A 90 11.39 11.76 2.56
CA ASN A 90 11.31 11.73 4.03
C ASN A 90 9.91 11.95 4.60
N LYS A 91 8.89 12.17 3.77
CA LYS A 91 7.49 12.37 4.19
C LYS A 91 6.63 11.11 4.01
N LEU A 92 7.21 9.99 3.58
CA LEU A 92 6.46 8.75 3.37
C LEU A 92 6.00 8.17 4.70
N VAL A 93 4.68 8.15 4.90
CA VAL A 93 4.06 7.70 6.16
C VAL A 93 4.17 6.19 6.31
N GLU A 94 3.99 5.44 5.21
CA GLU A 94 4.04 3.97 5.21
C GLU A 94 5.33 3.39 5.78
N PRO A 95 6.52 3.63 5.16
CA PRO A 95 7.77 3.06 5.67
C PRO A 95 8.08 3.56 7.07
N GLN A 96 7.69 4.79 7.42
CA GLN A 96 7.87 5.30 8.76
C GLN A 96 7.06 4.51 9.79
N LEU A 97 5.77 4.26 9.52
CA LEU A 97 4.93 3.44 10.38
C LEU A 97 5.44 1.99 10.45
N ALA A 98 5.84 1.40 9.31
CA ALA A 98 6.38 0.05 9.24
C ALA A 98 7.65 -0.10 10.11
N ILE A 99 8.56 0.87 10.08
CA ILE A 99 9.74 0.92 10.98
C ILE A 99 9.29 0.99 12.44
N GLY A 100 8.31 1.84 12.77
CA GLY A 100 7.77 1.95 14.12
C GLY A 100 7.25 0.61 14.66
N VAL A 101 6.48 -0.10 13.83
CA VAL A 101 5.95 -1.44 14.12
C VAL A 101 7.08 -2.46 14.29
N ALA A 102 8.06 -2.46 13.40
CA ALA A 102 9.18 -3.39 13.45
C ALA A 102 10.06 -3.21 14.69
N LEU A 103 10.38 -1.96 15.06
CA LEU A 103 11.14 -1.66 16.28
C LEU A 103 10.36 -2.05 17.53
N TYR A 104 9.04 -1.80 17.55
CA TYR A 104 8.17 -2.25 18.63
C TYR A 104 8.20 -3.77 18.80
N ASN A 105 8.11 -4.52 17.70
CA ASN A 105 8.21 -5.99 17.71
C ASN A 105 9.58 -6.48 18.20
N LYS A 106 10.67 -5.77 17.88
CA LYS A 106 12.02 -6.06 18.40
C LYS A 106 12.19 -5.76 19.89
N GLY A 107 11.18 -5.19 20.56
CA GLY A 107 11.26 -4.76 21.95
C GLY A 107 11.94 -3.40 22.15
N GLN A 108 12.27 -2.70 21.07
CA GLN A 108 12.71 -1.29 21.08
C GLN A 108 11.48 -0.39 21.19
N THR A 109 10.70 -0.61 22.24
CA THR A 109 9.36 -0.05 22.40
C THR A 109 9.34 1.48 22.40
N PRO A 110 10.21 2.20 23.14
CA PRO A 110 10.19 3.66 23.13
C PRO A 110 10.45 4.27 21.76
N GLU A 111 11.43 3.73 21.03
CA GLU A 111 11.80 4.19 19.68
C GLU A 111 10.68 3.89 18.68
N GLY A 112 10.15 2.65 18.70
CA GLY A 112 9.07 2.22 17.82
C GLY A 112 7.80 3.05 17.99
N LEU A 113 7.39 3.32 19.24
CA LEU A 113 6.24 4.18 19.53
C LEU A 113 6.48 5.61 19.06
N THR A 114 7.67 6.17 19.32
CA THR A 114 8.01 7.55 18.89
C THR A 114 7.89 7.70 17.38
N ILE A 115 8.44 6.75 16.61
CA ILE A 115 8.39 6.80 15.14
C ILE A 115 6.94 6.64 14.64
N ALA A 116 6.19 5.69 15.20
CA ALA A 116 4.80 5.48 14.84
C ALA A 116 3.93 6.71 15.14
N GLU A 117 4.17 7.40 16.26
CA GLU A 117 3.46 8.65 16.56
C GLU A 117 3.71 9.73 15.52
N VAL A 118 4.96 9.88 15.06
CA VAL A 118 5.29 10.89 14.04
C VAL A 118 4.57 10.54 12.74
N ALA A 119 4.59 9.28 12.31
CA ALA A 119 3.88 8.82 11.12
C ALA A 119 2.37 9.10 11.22
N LEU A 120 1.73 8.71 12.33
CA LEU A 120 0.29 8.88 12.52
C LEU A 120 -0.12 10.36 12.72
N LYS A 121 0.79 11.24 13.14
CA LYS A 121 0.55 12.69 13.17
C LYS A 121 0.55 13.30 11.76
N LEU A 122 1.33 12.74 10.84
CA LEU A 122 1.36 13.17 9.43
C LEU A 122 0.09 12.74 8.71
N ASP A 123 -0.27 11.46 8.80
CA ASP A 123 -1.53 10.94 8.24
C ASP A 123 -2.13 9.88 9.18
N LYS A 124 -3.27 10.24 9.77
CA LYS A 124 -3.97 9.39 10.74
C LYS A 124 -4.70 8.23 10.10
N SER A 125 -4.98 8.26 8.80
CA SER A 125 -5.70 7.17 8.14
C SER A 125 -4.90 5.85 8.16
N TRP A 126 -3.58 5.93 8.34
CA TRP A 126 -2.70 4.78 8.59
C TRP A 126 -2.98 4.04 9.92
N ARG A 127 -3.86 4.58 10.78
CA ARG A 127 -4.38 3.84 11.95
C ARG A 127 -5.38 2.74 11.57
N TYR A 128 -5.95 2.79 10.36
CA TYR A 128 -6.94 1.83 9.93
C TYR A 128 -6.27 0.61 9.33
N LEU A 129 -6.46 -0.56 9.95
CA LEU A 129 -5.91 -1.83 9.46
C LEU A 129 -6.38 -2.17 8.04
N GLN A 130 -7.55 -1.66 7.63
CA GLN A 130 -8.05 -1.79 6.26
C GLN A 130 -7.08 -1.14 5.26
N ARG A 131 -6.62 0.08 5.55
CA ARG A 131 -5.62 0.77 4.72
C ARG A 131 -4.31 -0.03 4.66
N LEU A 132 -3.81 -0.52 5.80
CA LEU A 132 -2.57 -1.31 5.81
C LEU A 132 -2.67 -2.56 4.91
N LYS A 133 -3.85 -3.19 4.83
CA LYS A 133 -4.10 -4.33 3.94
C LYS A 133 -4.12 -3.92 2.46
N GLU A 134 -4.69 -2.77 2.15
CA GLU A 134 -4.71 -2.21 0.78
C GLU A 134 -3.30 -1.89 0.30
N GLU A 135 -2.44 -1.44 1.20
CA GLU A 135 -1.00 -1.19 0.99
C GLU A 135 -0.17 -2.50 1.09
N LEU A 136 -0.85 -3.65 0.98
CA LEU A 136 -0.23 -4.98 0.86
C LEU A 136 0.58 -5.44 2.08
N TRP A 137 0.30 -4.90 3.27
CA TRP A 137 0.96 -5.39 4.49
C TRP A 137 0.61 -6.84 4.75
N GLY A 138 1.63 -7.67 4.98
CA GLY A 138 1.46 -9.09 5.25
C GLY A 138 0.91 -9.39 6.65
N ASP A 139 0.52 -10.64 6.85
CA ASP A 139 -0.15 -11.11 8.07
C ASP A 139 0.67 -10.83 9.34
N LYS A 140 2.00 -10.98 9.29
CA LYS A 140 2.86 -10.77 10.47
C LYS A 140 2.95 -9.29 10.80
N LEU A 141 3.21 -8.45 9.80
CA LEU A 141 3.32 -7.01 10.00
C LEU A 141 2.00 -6.41 10.48
N LEU A 142 0.86 -6.84 9.92
CA LEU A 142 -0.48 -6.44 10.38
C LEU A 142 -0.75 -6.85 11.83
N ALA A 143 -0.36 -8.06 12.23
CA ALA A 143 -0.53 -8.52 13.61
C ALA A 143 0.29 -7.66 14.58
N ASP A 144 1.51 -7.29 14.22
CA ASP A 144 2.36 -6.43 15.04
C ASP A 144 1.88 -4.97 15.04
N ALA A 145 1.39 -4.48 13.91
CA ALA A 145 0.75 -3.17 13.79
C ALA A 145 -0.47 -3.07 14.71
N THR A 146 -1.29 -4.12 14.76
CA THR A 146 -2.45 -4.20 15.65
C THR A 146 -2.02 -4.07 17.12
N LYS A 147 -0.96 -4.77 17.54
CA LYS A 147 -0.43 -4.66 18.92
C LYS A 147 0.08 -3.26 19.22
N LEU A 148 0.76 -2.61 18.27
CA LEU A 148 1.27 -1.26 18.43
C LEU A 148 0.11 -0.25 18.54
N LEU A 149 -0.88 -0.33 17.66
CA LEU A 149 -2.04 0.56 17.64
C LEU A 149 -2.90 0.42 18.90
N GLU A 150 -2.90 -0.76 19.51
CA GLU A 150 -3.57 -1.01 20.79
C GLU A 150 -2.84 -0.43 22.01
N ASN A 151 -1.60 0.05 21.85
CA ASN A 151 -0.82 0.63 22.92
C ASN A 151 -1.49 1.91 23.48
N LEU A 152 -1.50 2.07 24.81
CA LEU A 152 -2.14 3.20 25.49
C LEU A 152 -1.65 4.57 25.01
N GLN A 153 -0.35 4.69 24.70
CA GLN A 153 0.25 5.94 24.22
C GLN A 153 -0.31 6.31 22.83
N ILE A 154 -0.37 5.33 21.91
CA ILE A 154 -0.93 5.52 20.57
C ILE A 154 -2.44 5.79 20.66
N LYS A 155 -3.18 5.03 21.48
CA LYS A 155 -4.61 5.30 21.71
C LYS A 155 -4.87 6.70 22.25
N ALA A 156 -4.05 7.17 23.19
CA ALA A 156 -4.17 8.52 23.75
C ALA A 156 -3.91 9.60 22.67
N LEU A 157 -2.90 9.43 21.82
CA LEU A 157 -2.64 10.33 20.69
C LEU A 157 -3.84 10.41 19.74
N LEU A 158 -4.41 9.25 19.39
CA LEU A 158 -5.54 9.17 18.46
C LEU A 158 -6.81 9.79 19.04
N SER A 159 -7.06 9.64 20.35
CA SER A 159 -8.25 10.18 21.03
C SER A 159 -8.16 11.66 21.40
N GLN A 160 -6.96 12.19 21.70
CA GLN A 160 -6.78 13.62 22.02
C GLN A 160 -7.06 14.54 20.82
N THR A 161 -7.02 14.01 19.61
CA THR A 161 -7.10 14.82 18.40
C THR A 161 -8.46 14.73 17.68
N ASP A 162 -9.32 13.77 18.04
CA ASP A 162 -10.72 13.70 17.57
C ASP A 162 -11.58 14.82 18.19
N ASN A 163 -11.17 15.41 19.32
CA ASN A 163 -11.82 16.58 19.93
C ASN A 163 -11.57 17.92 19.19
N SER A 164 -10.88 17.92 18.04
CA SER A 164 -10.58 19.16 17.30
C SER A 164 -11.42 19.40 16.05
N LYS A 165 -12.32 18.48 15.66
CA LYS A 165 -13.27 18.67 14.55
C LYS A 165 -14.58 17.88 14.74
N GLU A 166 -15.39 18.26 15.73
CA GLU A 166 -16.85 18.07 15.67
C GLU A 166 -17.52 19.45 15.66
N THR A 167 -17.36 20.16 14.55
CA THR A 167 -18.45 21.01 14.05
C THR A 167 -18.96 20.30 12.81
N ALA A 168 -20.16 19.74 12.91
CA ALA A 168 -20.90 19.21 11.80
C ALA A 168 -20.96 20.28 10.71
N VAL A 169 -20.23 20.07 9.63
CA VAL A 169 -20.53 20.75 8.36
C VAL A 169 -21.67 19.93 7.78
N GLU A 170 -22.89 20.49 7.82
CA GLU A 170 -23.98 20.00 6.98
C GLU A 170 -23.46 19.96 5.54
N PHE A 171 -23.56 18.79 4.90
CA PHE A 171 -23.27 18.63 3.48
C PHE A 171 -24.34 19.40 2.69
N GLU A 172 -24.12 20.69 2.47
CA GLU A 172 -24.68 21.36 1.30
C GLU A 172 -23.85 20.91 0.09
N GLN A 173 -24.53 20.35 -0.91
CA GLN A 173 -23.91 19.99 -2.18
C GLN A 173 -23.42 21.29 -2.85
N PRO A 174 -22.11 21.42 -3.18
CA PRO A 174 -21.68 22.56 -3.97
C PRO A 174 -22.08 22.31 -5.43
N GLU A 175 -23.15 22.97 -5.86
CA GLU A 175 -23.30 23.38 -7.25
C GLU A 175 -22.26 24.48 -7.50
N ASP A 176 -21.04 24.13 -7.88
CA ASP A 176 -20.14 25.00 -8.64
C ASP A 176 -18.95 24.17 -9.14
N GLU A 177 -18.59 24.39 -10.41
CA GLU A 177 -17.57 23.66 -11.17
C GLU A 177 -16.26 23.54 -10.38
N LEU A 178 -15.83 22.29 -10.15
CA LEU A 178 -14.50 21.96 -9.62
C LEU A 178 -13.45 22.33 -10.67
N ASP A 179 -12.79 23.47 -10.46
CA ASP A 179 -11.54 23.81 -11.13
C ASP A 179 -10.46 22.88 -10.56
N TRP A 180 -10.01 21.92 -11.36
CA TRP A 180 -8.94 20.99 -11.00
C TRP A 180 -7.60 21.73 -11.05
N GLU A 181 -7.25 22.46 -10.00
CA GLU A 181 -5.82 22.69 -9.78
C GLU A 181 -5.20 21.34 -9.38
N THR A 182 -4.61 20.66 -10.36
CA THR A 182 -3.78 19.48 -10.14
C THR A 182 -2.59 19.90 -9.31
N ASP A 183 -2.69 19.77 -7.99
CA ASP A 183 -1.51 19.43 -7.20
C ASP A 183 -0.88 18.22 -7.90
N GLU A 184 0.36 18.35 -8.37
CA GLU A 184 1.10 17.32 -9.10
C GLU A 184 1.07 16.00 -8.31
N ILE A 185 0.10 15.14 -8.59
CA ILE A 185 0.17 13.73 -8.21
C ILE A 185 1.41 13.23 -8.93
N ASP A 186 2.43 12.85 -8.15
CA ASP A 186 3.64 12.25 -8.68
C ASP A 186 3.21 11.14 -9.65
N GLU A 187 3.68 11.18 -10.90
CA GLU A 187 3.35 10.18 -11.91
C GLU A 187 3.59 8.76 -11.37
N GLN A 188 4.55 8.61 -10.46
CA GLN A 188 4.81 7.36 -9.74
C GLN A 188 3.72 7.01 -8.72
N GLU A 189 3.14 7.97 -8.01
CA GLU A 189 2.00 7.73 -7.11
C GLU A 189 0.76 7.31 -7.91
N TRP A 190 0.51 7.95 -9.06
CA TRP A 190 -0.57 7.53 -9.95
C TRP A 190 -0.33 6.15 -10.55
N LEU A 191 0.87 5.86 -11.05
CA LEU A 191 1.23 4.54 -11.60
C LEU A 191 1.22 3.45 -10.54
N HIS A 192 1.66 3.73 -9.32
CA HIS A 192 1.59 2.80 -8.20
C HIS A 192 0.14 2.53 -7.82
N ALA A 193 -0.65 3.57 -7.60
CA ALA A 193 -2.08 3.43 -7.32
C ALA A 193 -2.79 2.71 -8.47
N ALA A 194 -2.45 2.99 -9.72
CA ALA A 194 -2.99 2.31 -10.90
C ALA A 194 -2.50 0.87 -11.02
N ALA A 195 -1.28 0.51 -10.65
CA ALA A 195 -0.79 -0.87 -10.66
C ALA A 195 -1.43 -1.68 -9.52
N THR A 196 -1.48 -1.11 -8.33
CA THR A 196 -2.18 -1.68 -7.17
C THR A 196 -3.66 -1.82 -7.46
N ASN A 197 -4.32 -0.78 -7.99
CA ASN A 197 -5.74 -0.81 -8.37
C ASN A 197 -5.99 -1.68 -9.60
N ALA A 198 -5.11 -1.74 -10.60
CA ALA A 198 -5.29 -2.65 -11.74
C ALA A 198 -5.14 -4.10 -11.30
N ILE A 199 -4.27 -4.37 -10.33
CA ILE A 199 -4.23 -5.66 -9.65
C ILE A 199 -5.56 -5.86 -8.90
N PHE A 200 -6.04 -4.93 -8.08
CA PHE A 200 -7.31 -5.06 -7.36
C PHE A 200 -8.57 -5.15 -8.27
N ASP A 201 -8.61 -4.44 -9.39
CA ASP A 201 -9.68 -4.44 -10.38
C ASP A 201 -9.62 -5.71 -11.23
N PHE A 202 -8.43 -6.25 -11.48
CA PHE A 202 -8.25 -7.61 -12.03
C PHE A 202 -8.68 -8.70 -11.03
N LEU A 203 -8.63 -8.39 -9.72
CA LEU A 203 -9.01 -9.30 -8.62
C LEU A 203 -10.45 -9.15 -8.15
N LYS A 204 -11.19 -8.11 -8.60
CA LYS A 204 -12.63 -8.00 -8.37
C LYS A 204 -13.35 -8.93 -9.33
N ASP A 205 -14.14 -9.84 -8.76
CA ASP A 205 -15.07 -10.71 -9.47
C ASP A 205 -15.98 -9.85 -10.38
N PRO A 206 -16.13 -10.16 -11.68
CA PRO A 206 -17.07 -9.45 -12.56
C PRO A 206 -18.55 -9.60 -12.15
N GLU A 207 -18.91 -10.39 -11.13
CA GLU A 207 -20.30 -10.59 -10.72
C GLU A 207 -20.88 -9.57 -9.70
N GLU A 208 -20.13 -8.56 -9.23
CA GLU A 208 -20.68 -7.55 -8.31
C GLU A 208 -21.27 -6.28 -8.97
N ASP A 209 -21.43 -6.25 -10.29
CA ASP A 209 -22.23 -5.22 -10.99
C ASP A 209 -23.39 -5.85 -11.78
N ILE A 210 -24.34 -6.45 -11.06
CA ILE A 210 -25.74 -6.55 -11.51
C ILE A 210 -26.59 -5.62 -10.66
N TYR A 211 -26.47 -4.31 -10.91
CA TYR A 211 -27.63 -3.46 -10.74
C TYR A 211 -28.68 -3.93 -11.74
N THR A 212 -29.71 -4.61 -11.23
CA THR A 212 -30.95 -4.83 -11.96
C THR A 212 -31.46 -3.50 -12.49
N LEU A 213 -31.37 -3.30 -13.81
CA LEU A 213 -32.15 -2.29 -14.51
C LEU A 213 -33.62 -2.72 -14.49
N GLU A 214 -34.30 -2.50 -13.36
CA GLU A 214 -35.75 -2.29 -13.38
C GLU A 214 -36.01 -0.94 -14.03
N ASP A 215 -36.11 -0.96 -15.35
CA ASP A 215 -37.29 -0.46 -16.07
C ASP A 215 -36.93 -0.19 -17.52
N GLY A 216 -37.30 -1.15 -18.36
CA GLY A 216 -37.24 -1.02 -19.81
C GLY A 216 -38.11 0.12 -20.31
N LYS A 217 -37.49 1.25 -20.63
CA LYS A 217 -38.01 2.21 -21.61
C LYS A 217 -36.89 2.75 -22.50
N PRO A 218 -37.09 2.81 -23.82
CA PRO A 218 -36.09 3.35 -24.73
C PRO A 218 -36.13 4.88 -24.71
N PHE A 219 -34.97 5.52 -24.64
CA PHE A 219 -34.82 6.92 -25.02
C PHE A 219 -34.51 7.00 -26.53
N THR A 220 -35.35 7.73 -27.26
CA THR A 220 -35.11 8.13 -28.65
C THR A 220 -34.36 9.47 -28.67
N TYR A 221 -33.36 9.54 -29.57
CA TYR A 221 -32.45 10.64 -29.95
C TYR A 221 -32.70 12.04 -29.38
#